data_AF-A0A960JTI6-F1
#
_entry.id   AF-A0A960JTI6-F1
#
_cell.length_a   1.000
_cell.length_b   1.000
_cell.length_c   1.000
_cell.angle_alpha   90.00
_cell.angle_beta   90.00
_cell.angle_gamma   90.00
#
_symmetry.space_group_name_H-M   'P 1'
#
loop_
_entity.id
_entity.type
_entity.pdbx_description
1 polymer ?
#
loop_
_entity_poly.entity_id
_entity_poly.type
_entity_poly.pdbx_seq_one_letter_code
_entity_poly.pdbx_strand_id
1 'polypeptide(L)'
;MSRPSLPFDLPLDHLWVEPWHDPVVDAVGHELRSPYVERFWLPLLGPSTTLLLRRLALELAENPNGFHLDLEETARSLGLGLRGGVGGPFLRAVARTGQFHISKPSGAGAIALRTRIQTLTYHQTNRLPESLRIEHAQWLHSQSQGHDCPDNRNRARRLALSLLELGENDQAIEAQLHRWKVHPALAHEALVWAHQNHQIFDGPTGQQPAATPKIAVEPDPLTRTRARELVSTGVNNPQTSSNKDWTRSAPSGDAA
;
A
#
# COMPACT_ATOMS: atom_id res chain seq x y z
N MET A 1 -33.45 -4.29 -0.19
CA MET A 1 -32.05 -4.31 0.30
C MET A 1 -32.11 -4.58 1.80
N SER A 2 -31.43 -5.64 2.28
CA SER A 2 -31.36 -5.93 3.71
C SER A 2 -30.77 -4.73 4.45
N ARG A 3 -31.32 -4.37 5.62
CA ARG A 3 -30.74 -3.32 6.45
C ARG A 3 -29.31 -3.73 6.80
N PRO A 4 -28.33 -2.82 6.69
CA PRO A 4 -26.97 -3.12 7.11
C PRO A 4 -26.99 -3.44 8.61
N SER A 5 -26.71 -4.70 8.96
CA SER A 5 -26.55 -5.14 10.34
C SER A 5 -25.13 -4.83 10.78
N LEU A 6 -24.97 -4.26 11.97
CA LEU A 6 -23.65 -4.15 12.56
C LEU A 6 -23.13 -5.54 12.90
N PRO A 7 -21.82 -5.77 12.77
CA PRO A 7 -21.20 -7.01 13.21
C PRO A 7 -21.02 -7.07 14.75
N PHE A 8 -21.58 -6.13 15.51
CA PHE A 8 -21.48 -6.04 16.97
C PHE A 8 -22.66 -5.23 17.54
N ASP A 9 -22.88 -5.36 18.86
CA ASP A 9 -23.90 -4.65 19.61
C ASP A 9 -23.40 -3.29 20.13
N LEU A 10 -24.27 -2.27 20.18
CA LEU A 10 -23.96 -0.93 20.73
C LEU A 10 -24.51 -0.79 22.16
N PRO A 11 -23.96 0.10 23.01
CA PRO A 11 -22.90 1.09 22.74
C PRO A 11 -21.48 0.51 22.91
N LEU A 12 -20.55 0.99 22.07
CA LEU A 12 -19.12 0.69 22.15
C LEU A 12 -18.33 1.97 21.85
N ASP A 13 -17.35 2.28 22.68
CA ASP A 13 -16.39 3.36 22.42
C ASP A 13 -15.20 2.84 21.59
N HIS A 14 -14.84 1.58 21.81
CA HIS A 14 -13.72 0.91 21.16
C HIS A 14 -14.20 -0.39 20.50
N LEU A 15 -13.63 -0.70 19.34
CA LEU A 15 -13.87 -1.94 18.61
C LEU A 15 -12.56 -2.69 18.44
N TRP A 16 -12.50 -3.94 18.87
CA TRP A 16 -11.34 -4.79 18.58
C TRP A 16 -11.36 -5.21 17.10
N VAL A 17 -10.23 -5.02 16.41
CA VAL A 17 -10.04 -5.40 15.01
C VAL A 17 -8.87 -6.37 14.92
N GLU A 18 -9.11 -7.55 14.39
CA GLU A 18 -8.09 -8.59 14.20
C GLU A 18 -8.01 -9.06 12.74
N PRO A 19 -6.87 -9.61 12.30
CA PRO A 19 -6.76 -10.13 10.94
C PRO A 19 -7.64 -11.38 10.75
N TRP A 20 -8.33 -11.43 9.63
CA TRP A 20 -8.98 -12.64 9.14
C TRP A 20 -8.16 -13.22 7.97
N HIS A 21 -7.48 -14.33 8.22
CA HIS A 21 -6.82 -15.12 7.18
C HIS A 21 -7.85 -15.96 6.40
N ASP A 22 -7.84 -15.81 5.09
CA ASP A 22 -8.62 -16.59 4.14
C ASP A 22 -7.67 -17.10 3.05
N PRO A 23 -7.25 -18.37 3.08
CA PRO A 23 -6.17 -18.86 2.22
C PRO A 23 -6.47 -18.72 0.72
N VAL A 24 -7.76 -18.69 0.34
CA VAL A 24 -8.15 -18.53 -1.07
C VAL A 24 -8.03 -17.06 -1.47
N VAL A 25 -8.64 -16.15 -0.71
CA VAL A 25 -8.59 -14.71 -1.01
C VAL A 25 -7.18 -14.15 -0.83
N ASP A 26 -6.42 -14.68 0.12
CA ASP A 26 -5.05 -14.26 0.39
C ASP A 26 -4.11 -14.58 -0.78
N ALA A 27 -4.35 -15.70 -1.48
CA ALA A 27 -3.55 -16.11 -2.63
C ALA A 27 -3.86 -15.33 -3.92
N VAL A 28 -5.12 -15.01 -4.20
CA VAL A 28 -5.56 -14.50 -5.51
C VAL A 28 -6.26 -13.14 -5.47
N GLY A 29 -6.54 -12.61 -4.29
CA GLY A 29 -7.21 -11.33 -4.11
C GLY A 29 -6.28 -10.13 -4.28
N HIS A 30 -6.86 -8.94 -4.14
CA HIS A 30 -6.19 -7.64 -4.18
C HIS A 30 -6.07 -7.07 -2.78
N GLU A 31 -4.95 -6.45 -2.45
CA GLU A 31 -4.83 -5.72 -1.18
C GLU A 31 -5.90 -4.63 -1.08
N LEU A 32 -6.46 -4.42 0.11
CA LEU A 32 -7.45 -3.36 0.34
C LEU A 32 -6.94 -1.95 0.00
N ARG A 33 -5.61 -1.76 0.03
CA ARG A 33 -4.93 -0.51 -0.30
C ARG A 33 -4.54 -0.38 -1.77
N SER A 34 -4.77 -1.43 -2.57
CA SER A 34 -4.37 -1.44 -3.97
C SER A 34 -5.19 -0.44 -4.83
N PRO A 35 -4.63 0.02 -5.96
CA PRO A 35 -5.37 0.81 -6.94
C PRO A 35 -6.61 0.08 -7.47
N TYR A 36 -6.59 -1.26 -7.53
CA TYR A 36 -7.73 -2.06 -7.96
C TYR A 36 -8.97 -1.80 -7.09
N VAL A 37 -8.79 -1.81 -5.76
CA VAL A 37 -9.90 -1.59 -4.82
C VAL A 37 -10.42 -0.16 -4.91
N GLU A 38 -9.51 0.81 -4.99
CA GLU A 38 -9.90 2.21 -5.15
C GLU A 38 -10.64 2.47 -6.47
N ARG A 39 -10.23 1.82 -7.57
CA ARG A 39 -10.80 2.06 -8.89
C ARG A 39 -12.12 1.33 -9.12
N PHE A 40 -12.19 0.05 -8.77
CA PHE A 40 -13.30 -0.82 -9.17
C PHE A 40 -14.24 -1.16 -8.01
N TRP A 41 -13.74 -1.27 -6.78
CA TRP A 41 -14.60 -1.55 -5.63
C TRP A 41 -15.28 -0.29 -5.08
N LEU A 42 -14.69 0.89 -5.25
CA LEU A 42 -15.24 2.16 -4.73
C LEU A 42 -16.70 2.42 -5.13
N PRO A 43 -17.15 2.23 -6.39
CA PRO A 43 -18.56 2.44 -6.75
C PRO A 43 -19.53 1.49 -6.01
N LEU A 44 -19.05 0.32 -5.58
CA LEU A 44 -19.84 -0.66 -4.84
C LEU A 44 -19.77 -0.41 -3.34
N LEU A 45 -18.59 -0.15 -2.79
CA LEU A 45 -18.38 0.03 -1.35
C LEU A 45 -18.79 1.44 -0.88
N GLY A 46 -18.68 2.43 -1.75
CA GLY A 46 -18.77 3.84 -1.42
C GLY A 46 -17.46 4.40 -0.85
N PRO A 47 -17.27 5.74 -0.90
CA PRO A 47 -16.02 6.38 -0.54
C PRO A 47 -15.66 6.17 0.93
N SER A 48 -16.62 6.35 1.85
CA SER A 48 -16.41 6.20 3.29
C SER A 48 -15.93 4.81 3.68
N THR A 49 -16.57 3.76 3.16
CA THR A 49 -16.18 2.36 3.41
C THR A 49 -14.81 2.06 2.81
N THR A 50 -14.53 2.57 1.62
CA THR A 50 -13.24 2.35 0.94
C THR A 50 -12.09 2.97 1.74
N LEU A 51 -12.23 4.22 2.19
CA LEU A 51 -11.22 4.88 3.02
C LEU A 51 -11.06 4.22 4.40
N LEU A 52 -12.17 3.82 5.03
CA LEU A 52 -12.13 3.06 6.28
C LEU A 52 -11.33 1.76 6.11
N LEU A 53 -11.62 0.96 5.08
CA LEU A 53 -10.90 -0.28 4.81
C LEU A 53 -9.41 -0.06 4.56
N ARG A 54 -9.05 0.99 3.82
CA ARG A 54 -7.65 1.35 3.58
C ARG A 54 -6.93 1.70 4.88
N ARG A 55 -7.58 2.46 5.77
CA ARG A 55 -7.04 2.76 7.11
C ARG A 55 -6.88 1.49 7.94
N LEU A 56 -7.92 0.67 8.07
CA LEU A 56 -7.84 -0.57 8.87
C LEU A 56 -6.78 -1.53 8.35
N ALA A 57 -6.59 -1.60 7.03
CA ALA A 57 -5.53 -2.41 6.43
C ALA A 57 -4.12 -1.86 6.69
N LEU A 58 -3.95 -0.54 6.85
CA LEU A 58 -2.69 0.06 7.29
C LEU A 58 -2.41 -0.29 8.75
N GLU A 59 -3.40 -0.09 9.62
CA GLU A 59 -3.29 -0.37 11.05
C GLU A 59 -2.99 -1.86 11.32
N LEU A 60 -3.60 -2.78 10.58
CA LEU A 60 -3.28 -4.22 10.66
C LEU A 60 -1.89 -4.58 10.13
N ALA A 61 -1.35 -3.80 9.19
CA ALA A 61 0.02 -4.02 8.72
C ALA A 61 1.04 -3.61 9.79
N GLU A 62 0.74 -2.56 10.56
CA GLU A 62 1.55 -2.10 11.70
C GLU A 62 1.34 -2.96 12.94
N ASN A 63 0.12 -3.48 13.15
CA ASN A 63 -0.28 -4.29 14.29
C ASN A 63 -0.85 -5.66 13.83
N PRO A 64 0.01 -6.64 13.47
CA PRO A 64 -0.44 -7.92 12.90
C PRO A 64 -1.29 -8.77 13.84
N ASN A 65 -1.22 -8.55 15.16
CA ASN A 65 -2.04 -9.27 16.14
C ASN A 65 -3.43 -8.65 16.35
N GLY A 66 -3.73 -7.55 15.66
CA GLY A 66 -4.94 -6.76 15.89
C GLY A 66 -4.71 -5.54 16.79
N PHE A 67 -5.73 -4.70 16.88
CA PHE A 67 -5.69 -3.43 17.62
C PHE A 67 -7.09 -2.99 18.08
N HIS A 68 -7.13 -2.06 19.03
CA HIS A 68 -8.36 -1.38 19.43
C HIS A 68 -8.59 -0.13 18.57
N LEU A 69 -9.72 -0.10 17.87
CA LEU A 69 -10.18 1.05 17.09
C LEU A 69 -11.06 1.94 17.96
N ASP A 70 -10.60 3.14 18.32
CA ASP A 70 -11.45 4.19 18.88
C ASP A 70 -12.45 4.64 17.81
N LEU A 71 -13.75 4.42 18.05
CA LEU A 71 -14.79 4.70 17.05
C LEU A 71 -14.98 6.20 16.82
N GLU A 72 -14.83 7.03 17.85
CA GLU A 72 -15.08 8.45 17.75
C GLU A 72 -13.90 9.18 17.09
N GLU A 73 -12.69 8.88 17.52
CA GLU A 73 -11.47 9.41 16.90
C GLU A 73 -11.38 8.99 15.43
N THR A 74 -11.64 7.71 15.15
CA THR A 74 -11.62 7.19 13.77
C THR A 74 -12.66 7.88 12.91
N ALA A 75 -13.90 8.01 13.40
CA ALA A 75 -14.95 8.70 12.65
C ALA A 75 -14.55 10.14 12.31
N ARG A 76 -14.05 10.92 13.29
CA ARG A 76 -13.62 12.31 13.09
C ARG A 76 -12.48 12.41 12.09
N SER A 77 -11.47 11.54 12.16
CA SER A 77 -10.34 11.55 11.24
C SER A 77 -10.74 11.28 9.77
N LEU A 78 -11.81 10.51 9.55
CA LEU A 78 -12.36 10.21 8.23
C LEU A 78 -13.36 11.28 7.76
N GLY A 79 -13.59 12.33 8.54
CA GLY A 79 -14.60 13.35 8.27
C GLY A 79 -16.03 12.85 8.41
N LEU A 80 -16.26 11.80 9.19
CA LEU A 80 -17.56 11.16 9.39
C LEU A 80 -18.11 11.46 10.78
N GLY A 81 -19.44 11.57 10.87
CA GLY A 81 -20.12 11.62 12.15
C GLY A 81 -20.32 10.24 12.75
N LEU A 82 -20.05 10.10 14.06
CA LEU A 82 -20.49 8.95 14.86
C LEU A 82 -21.93 9.10 15.36
N ARG A 83 -22.47 10.33 15.38
CA ARG A 83 -23.84 10.64 15.80
C ARG A 83 -24.87 9.97 14.88
N GLY A 84 -25.96 9.47 15.46
CA GLY A 84 -27.04 8.79 14.73
C GLY A 84 -27.13 7.27 14.93
N GLY A 85 -26.39 6.71 15.90
CA GLY A 85 -26.41 5.29 16.23
C GLY A 85 -26.07 4.42 15.02
N VAL A 86 -26.72 3.25 14.90
CA VAL A 86 -26.53 2.30 13.77
C VAL A 86 -26.69 2.97 12.39
N GLY A 87 -27.47 4.04 12.29
CA GLY A 87 -27.70 4.80 11.06
C GLY A 87 -26.66 5.89 10.76
N GLY A 88 -25.71 6.14 11.66
CA GLY A 88 -24.63 7.12 11.47
C GLY A 88 -23.76 6.77 10.26
N PRO A 89 -23.17 7.76 9.55
CA PRO A 89 -22.38 7.51 8.35
C PRO A 89 -21.15 6.62 8.61
N PHE A 90 -20.49 6.77 9.77
CA PHE A 90 -19.38 5.90 10.17
C PHE A 90 -19.83 4.46 10.43
N LEU A 91 -20.84 4.26 11.28
CA LEU A 91 -21.36 2.92 11.59
C LEU A 91 -21.99 2.23 10.36
N ARG A 92 -22.57 2.98 9.43
CA ARG A 92 -22.97 2.46 8.12
C ARG A 92 -21.78 1.98 7.29
N ALA A 93 -20.66 2.71 7.28
CA ALA A 93 -19.45 2.27 6.59
C ALA A 93 -18.92 0.96 7.20
N VAL A 94 -18.89 0.86 8.54
CA VAL A 94 -18.51 -0.38 9.26
C VAL A 94 -19.48 -1.53 8.95
N ALA A 95 -20.79 -1.31 9.02
CA ALA A 95 -21.77 -2.34 8.69
C ALA A 95 -21.65 -2.81 7.22
N ARG A 96 -21.25 -1.91 6.32
CA ARG A 96 -21.05 -2.21 4.90
C ARG A 96 -19.83 -3.11 4.66
N THR A 97 -18.77 -3.04 5.47
CA THR A 97 -17.66 -4.01 5.37
C THR A 97 -18.15 -5.44 5.63
N GLY A 98 -19.08 -5.60 6.57
CA GLY A 98 -19.78 -6.87 6.81
C GLY A 98 -20.68 -7.29 5.65
N GLN A 99 -21.47 -6.36 5.10
CA GLN A 99 -22.33 -6.62 3.94
C GLN A 99 -21.56 -7.15 2.72
N PHE A 100 -20.35 -6.65 2.49
CA PHE A 100 -19.48 -7.09 1.40
C PHE A 100 -18.56 -8.26 1.77
N HIS A 101 -18.77 -8.88 2.95
CA HIS A 101 -18.01 -10.04 3.43
C HIS A 101 -16.49 -9.78 3.51
N ILE A 102 -16.13 -8.54 3.84
CA ILE A 102 -14.74 -8.12 4.06
C ILE A 102 -14.39 -8.25 5.54
N SER A 103 -15.38 -8.02 6.40
CA SER A 103 -15.28 -8.27 7.85
C SER A 103 -16.35 -9.24 8.30
N LYS A 104 -16.11 -9.91 9.43
CA LYS A 104 -17.08 -10.74 10.13
C LYS A 104 -17.01 -10.48 11.65
N PRO A 105 -18.09 -10.73 12.40
CA PRO A 105 -18.03 -10.74 13.87
C PRO A 105 -17.00 -11.78 14.35
N SER A 106 -16.21 -11.43 15.36
CA SER A 106 -15.28 -12.35 16.04
C SER A 106 -15.49 -12.43 17.55
N GLY A 107 -16.48 -11.72 18.07
CA GLY A 107 -16.81 -11.69 19.49
C GLY A 107 -17.64 -10.45 19.84
N ALA A 108 -17.97 -10.28 21.11
CA ALA A 108 -18.62 -9.07 21.59
C ALA A 108 -17.67 -7.87 21.42
N GLY A 109 -18.05 -6.90 20.58
CA GLY A 109 -17.21 -5.73 20.29
C GLY A 109 -15.93 -6.05 19.52
N ALA A 110 -15.93 -7.12 18.73
CA ALA A 110 -14.77 -7.54 17.93
C ALA A 110 -15.16 -7.89 16.49
N ILE A 111 -14.34 -7.46 15.53
CA ILE A 111 -14.44 -7.85 14.13
C ILE A 111 -13.13 -8.45 13.62
N ALA A 112 -13.25 -9.50 12.83
CA ALA A 112 -12.14 -10.01 12.04
C ALA A 112 -12.22 -9.43 10.62
N LEU A 113 -11.11 -8.90 10.10
CA LEU A 113 -11.04 -8.17 8.84
C LEU A 113 -10.04 -8.82 7.88
N ARG A 114 -10.48 -9.07 6.63
CA ARG A 114 -9.57 -9.50 5.57
C ARG A 114 -8.67 -8.36 5.12
N THR A 115 -7.40 -8.63 4.86
CA THR A 115 -6.45 -7.63 4.30
C THR A 115 -6.47 -7.58 2.77
N ARG A 116 -7.06 -8.61 2.15
CA ARG A 116 -7.28 -8.72 0.70
C ARG A 116 -8.75 -8.96 0.37
N ILE A 117 -9.13 -8.60 -0.85
CA ILE A 117 -10.48 -8.77 -1.38
C ILE A 117 -10.43 -9.38 -2.78
N GLN A 118 -11.40 -10.23 -3.10
CA GLN A 118 -11.49 -10.86 -4.40
C GLN A 118 -11.62 -9.85 -5.55
N THR A 119 -11.25 -10.30 -6.75
CA THR A 119 -11.67 -9.66 -8.01
C THR A 119 -13.19 -9.56 -8.05
N LEU A 120 -13.73 -8.45 -8.57
CA LEU A 120 -15.18 -8.28 -8.72
C LEU A 120 -15.80 -9.43 -9.50
N THR A 121 -16.96 -9.90 -9.04
CA THR A 121 -17.75 -10.88 -9.78
C THR A 121 -18.39 -10.24 -11.01
N TYR A 122 -18.79 -11.05 -11.99
CA TYR A 122 -19.48 -10.58 -13.19
C TYR A 122 -20.71 -9.70 -12.87
N HIS A 123 -21.52 -10.11 -11.89
CA HIS A 123 -22.69 -9.34 -11.44
C HIS A 123 -22.33 -8.00 -10.80
N GLN A 124 -21.18 -7.93 -10.11
CA GLN A 124 -20.69 -6.70 -9.51
C GLN A 124 -20.12 -5.76 -10.57
N THR A 125 -19.34 -6.27 -11.52
CA THR A 125 -18.82 -5.50 -12.67
C THR A 125 -19.96 -4.94 -13.52
N ASN A 126 -21.05 -5.67 -13.73
CA ASN A 126 -22.21 -5.16 -14.47
C ASN A 126 -22.94 -3.98 -13.80
N ARG A 127 -22.65 -3.67 -12.54
CA ARG A 127 -23.16 -2.46 -11.87
C ARG A 127 -22.27 -1.24 -12.07
N LEU A 128 -21.08 -1.42 -12.64
CA LEU A 128 -20.17 -0.33 -12.93
C LEU A 128 -20.60 0.45 -14.18
N PRO A 129 -20.27 1.74 -14.26
CA PRO A 129 -20.31 2.50 -15.51
C PRO A 129 -19.54 1.82 -16.63
N GLU A 130 -19.96 2.01 -17.87
CA GLU A 130 -19.38 1.31 -19.03
C GLU A 130 -17.87 1.49 -19.16
N SER A 131 -17.37 2.72 -18.97
CA SER A 131 -15.94 3.01 -19.00
C SER A 131 -15.15 2.17 -18.00
N LEU A 132 -15.67 2.01 -16.77
CA LEU A 132 -15.03 1.19 -15.74
C LEU A 132 -15.14 -0.31 -16.01
N ARG A 133 -16.17 -0.77 -16.73
CA ARG A 133 -16.27 -2.18 -17.17
C ARG A 133 -15.18 -2.51 -18.20
N ILE A 134 -15.00 -1.63 -19.20
CA ILE A 134 -13.97 -1.77 -20.22
C ILE A 134 -12.57 -1.73 -19.56
N GLU A 135 -12.33 -0.76 -18.67
CA GLU A 135 -11.07 -0.63 -17.95
C GLU A 135 -10.78 -1.86 -17.07
N HIS A 136 -11.80 -2.40 -16.39
CA HIS A 136 -11.67 -3.61 -15.57
C HIS A 136 -11.28 -4.84 -16.41
N ALA A 137 -11.91 -5.02 -17.58
CA ALA A 137 -11.57 -6.10 -18.49
C ALA A 137 -10.13 -5.97 -19.02
N GLN A 138 -9.70 -4.76 -19.37
CA GLN A 138 -8.32 -4.48 -19.78
C GLN A 138 -7.33 -4.74 -18.65
N TRP A 139 -7.68 -4.37 -17.41
CA TRP A 139 -6.86 -4.61 -16.23
C TRP A 139 -6.68 -6.10 -15.94
N LEU A 140 -7.75 -6.90 -16.07
CA LEU A 140 -7.65 -8.35 -15.91
C LEU A 140 -6.81 -8.99 -17.02
N HIS A 141 -6.96 -8.52 -18.26
CA HIS A 141 -6.14 -8.98 -19.37
C HIS A 141 -4.66 -8.63 -19.15
N SER A 142 -4.33 -7.43 -18.69
CA SER A 142 -2.94 -7.04 -18.45
C SER A 142 -2.32 -7.80 -17.27
N GLN A 143 -3.09 -8.17 -16.26
CA GLN A 143 -2.63 -8.99 -15.13
C GLN A 143 -2.35 -10.44 -15.53
N SER A 144 -3.25 -11.07 -16.29
CA SER A 144 -2.99 -12.42 -16.82
C SER A 144 -1.80 -12.41 -17.76
N GLN A 145 -1.72 -11.39 -18.63
CA GLN A 145 -0.59 -11.23 -19.53
C GLN A 145 0.69 -10.91 -18.76
N GLY A 146 0.70 -10.09 -17.70
CA GLY A 146 1.92 -9.75 -16.95
C GLY A 146 2.65 -10.95 -16.34
N HIS A 147 1.91 -12.00 -15.97
CA HIS A 147 2.51 -13.29 -15.59
C HIS A 147 3.17 -14.01 -16.77
N ASP A 148 2.64 -13.86 -17.99
CA ASP A 148 3.08 -14.52 -19.22
C ASP A 148 3.81 -13.60 -20.24
N CYS A 149 4.02 -12.31 -19.92
CA CYS A 149 4.35 -11.25 -20.88
C CYS A 149 5.84 -11.26 -21.23
N PRO A 150 6.19 -10.97 -22.50
CA PRO A 150 7.57 -10.71 -22.91
C PRO A 150 8.31 -9.70 -22.01
N ASP A 151 7.64 -8.72 -21.40
CA ASP A 151 8.28 -7.71 -20.55
C ASP A 151 8.75 -8.26 -19.20
N ASN A 152 7.96 -9.14 -18.56
CA ASN A 152 8.38 -9.85 -17.35
C ASN A 152 9.54 -10.82 -17.67
N ARG A 153 9.47 -11.49 -18.82
CA ARG A 153 10.55 -12.34 -19.34
C ARG A 153 11.81 -11.54 -19.65
N ASN A 154 11.69 -10.36 -20.27
CA ASN A 154 12.81 -9.46 -20.58
C ASN A 154 13.43 -8.88 -19.30
N ARG A 155 12.62 -8.54 -18.30
CA ARG A 155 13.10 -8.12 -16.99
C ARG A 155 13.86 -9.24 -16.29
N ALA A 156 13.30 -10.45 -16.24
CA ALA A 156 13.97 -11.61 -15.67
C ALA A 156 15.31 -11.90 -16.37
N ARG A 157 15.34 -11.83 -17.71
CA ARG A 157 16.56 -11.95 -18.54
C ARG A 157 17.61 -10.90 -18.20
N ARG A 158 17.23 -9.61 -18.09
CA ARG A 158 18.15 -8.53 -17.70
C ARG A 158 18.70 -8.73 -16.29
N LEU A 159 17.86 -9.16 -15.34
CA LEU A 159 18.29 -9.46 -13.97
C LEU A 159 19.25 -10.64 -13.93
N ALA A 160 18.96 -11.72 -14.67
CA ALA A 160 19.85 -12.88 -14.79
C ALA A 160 21.20 -12.50 -15.39
N LEU A 161 21.21 -11.72 -16.48
CA LEU A 161 22.43 -11.20 -17.11
C LEU A 161 23.24 -10.36 -16.12
N SER A 162 22.60 -9.44 -15.40
CA SER A 162 23.29 -8.58 -14.43
C SER A 162 23.94 -9.38 -13.31
N LEU A 163 23.25 -10.41 -12.78
CA LEU A 163 23.80 -11.27 -11.73
C LEU A 163 24.96 -12.14 -12.25
N LEU A 164 24.87 -12.58 -13.50
CA LEU A 164 25.92 -13.35 -14.15
C LEU A 164 27.17 -12.50 -14.41
N GLU A 165 27.00 -11.24 -14.87
CA GLU A 165 28.08 -10.26 -15.01
C GLU A 165 28.73 -9.89 -13.66
N LEU A 166 27.97 -9.94 -12.57
CA LEU A 166 28.47 -9.79 -11.20
C LEU A 166 29.27 -11.01 -10.70
N GLY A 167 29.33 -12.10 -11.48
CA GLY A 167 30.05 -13.32 -11.16
C GLY A 167 29.32 -14.27 -10.22
N GLU A 168 28.00 -14.12 -10.06
CA GLU A 168 27.19 -15.07 -9.31
C GLU A 168 27.11 -16.42 -10.04
N ASN A 169 27.03 -17.52 -9.27
CA ASN A 169 26.86 -18.84 -9.85
C ASN A 169 25.40 -19.13 -10.20
N ASP A 170 25.15 -20.09 -11.10
CA ASP A 170 23.82 -20.40 -11.62
C ASP A 170 22.78 -20.68 -10.54
N GLN A 171 23.16 -21.43 -9.50
CA GLN A 171 22.28 -21.75 -8.38
C GLN A 171 21.89 -20.51 -7.58
N ALA A 172 22.84 -19.60 -7.35
CA ALA A 172 22.60 -18.33 -6.67
C ALA A 172 21.70 -17.41 -7.51
N ILE A 173 21.90 -17.37 -8.83
CA ILE A 173 21.08 -16.58 -9.75
C ILE A 173 19.63 -17.08 -9.75
N GLU A 174 19.41 -18.38 -9.96
CA GLU A 174 18.06 -18.96 -9.95
C GLU A 174 17.39 -18.75 -8.59
N ALA A 175 18.09 -19.04 -7.47
CA ALA A 175 17.57 -18.82 -6.13
C ALA A 175 17.18 -17.35 -5.86
N GLN A 176 17.95 -16.41 -6.40
CA GLN A 176 17.67 -14.98 -6.27
C GLN A 176 16.44 -14.57 -7.10
N LEU A 177 16.30 -15.06 -8.33
CA LEU A 177 15.12 -14.82 -9.17
C LEU A 177 13.85 -15.40 -8.52
N HIS A 178 13.95 -16.59 -7.93
CA HIS A 178 12.85 -17.17 -7.14
C HIS A 178 12.48 -16.33 -5.92
N ARG A 179 13.47 -15.82 -5.20
CA ARG A 179 13.26 -14.91 -4.06
C ARG A 179 12.53 -13.63 -4.50
N TRP A 180 12.78 -13.16 -5.71
CA TRP A 180 12.06 -12.05 -6.35
C TRP A 180 10.74 -12.46 -7.01
N LYS A 181 10.23 -13.66 -6.72
CA LYS A 181 8.96 -14.20 -7.19
C LYS A 181 8.88 -14.42 -8.70
N VAL A 182 10.01 -14.62 -9.38
CA VAL A 182 10.03 -15.11 -10.76
C VAL A 182 9.69 -16.61 -10.78
N HIS A 183 8.78 -17.02 -11.66
CA HIS A 183 8.38 -18.41 -11.79
C HIS A 183 9.57 -19.30 -12.17
N PRO A 184 9.71 -20.54 -11.63
CA PRO A 184 10.84 -21.43 -11.91
C PRO A 184 11.19 -21.60 -13.37
N ALA A 185 10.19 -21.85 -14.21
CA ALA A 185 10.40 -22.01 -15.65
C ALA A 185 10.98 -20.75 -16.30
N LEU A 186 10.54 -19.56 -15.87
CA LEU A 186 11.05 -18.28 -16.38
C LEU A 186 12.42 -17.93 -15.82
N ALA A 187 12.72 -18.30 -14.57
CA ALA A 187 14.03 -18.11 -13.96
C ALA A 187 15.09 -18.94 -14.70
N HIS A 188 14.79 -20.21 -14.96
CA HIS A 188 15.64 -21.10 -15.74
C HIS A 188 15.81 -20.60 -17.18
N GLU A 189 14.71 -20.21 -17.85
CA GLU A 189 14.76 -19.64 -19.21
C GLU A 189 15.62 -18.37 -19.27
N ALA A 190 15.51 -17.49 -18.26
CA ALA A 190 16.28 -16.27 -18.17
C ALA A 190 17.78 -16.52 -17.96
N LEU A 191 18.14 -17.49 -17.11
CA LEU A 191 19.52 -17.93 -16.89
C LEU A 191 20.15 -18.47 -18.18
N VAL A 192 19.46 -19.38 -18.87
CA VAL A 192 19.93 -19.95 -20.14
C VAL A 192 20.14 -18.86 -21.19
N TRP A 193 19.20 -17.91 -21.29
CA TRP A 193 19.35 -16.75 -22.18
C TRP A 193 20.55 -15.88 -21.79
N ALA A 194 20.78 -15.64 -20.50
CA ALA A 194 21.90 -14.81 -20.03
C ALA A 194 23.27 -15.41 -20.41
N HIS A 195 23.48 -16.71 -20.20
CA HIS A 195 24.69 -17.42 -20.64
C HIS A 195 24.95 -17.30 -22.14
N GLN A 196 23.89 -17.45 -22.95
CA GLN A 196 23.98 -17.33 -24.41
C GLN A 196 24.39 -15.92 -24.86
N ASN A 197 23.99 -14.88 -24.12
CA ASN A 197 24.30 -13.48 -24.46
C ASN A 197 25.61 -12.98 -23.83
N HIS A 198 26.04 -13.55 -22.70
CA HIS A 198 27.34 -13.26 -22.10
C HIS A 198 28.50 -13.77 -22.97
N GLN A 199 28.35 -14.94 -23.58
CA GLN A 199 29.35 -15.52 -24.50
C GLN A 199 29.63 -14.65 -25.73
N ILE A 200 28.71 -13.74 -26.09
CA ILE A 200 28.87 -12.82 -27.22
C ILE A 200 29.84 -11.67 -26.88
N PHE A 201 29.97 -11.33 -25.59
CA PHE A 201 30.91 -10.31 -25.12
C PHE A 201 32.29 -10.86 -24.71
N ASP A 202 32.40 -12.17 -24.48
CA ASP A 202 33.55 -12.82 -23.84
C ASP A 202 34.61 -13.43 -24.78
N GLY A 203 34.73 -12.97 -26.03
CA GLY A 203 35.80 -13.47 -26.91
C GLY A 203 36.35 -12.45 -27.92
N PRO A 204 37.68 -12.41 -28.19
CA PRO A 204 38.82 -12.69 -27.32
C PRO A 204 39.67 -11.41 -27.15
N THR A 205 39.83 -10.91 -25.93
CA THR A 205 41.04 -10.16 -25.56
C THR A 205 41.28 -10.40 -24.08
N GLY A 206 42.28 -11.22 -23.79
CA GLY A 206 42.66 -11.52 -22.43
C GLY A 206 43.15 -10.27 -21.71
N GLN A 207 42.61 -9.99 -20.54
CA GLN A 207 43.38 -9.67 -19.34
C GLN A 207 42.43 -9.59 -18.15
N GLN A 208 42.65 -10.43 -17.13
CA GLN A 208 42.29 -10.06 -15.76
C GLN A 208 43.23 -8.94 -15.33
N PRO A 209 42.71 -7.97 -14.55
CA PRO A 209 43.21 -7.92 -13.19
C PRO A 209 42.11 -7.73 -12.14
N ALA A 210 42.46 -8.21 -10.95
CA ALA A 210 41.73 -8.14 -9.71
C ALA A 210 41.27 -6.73 -9.29
N ALA A 211 40.10 -6.66 -8.67
CA ALA A 211 39.83 -6.09 -7.34
C ALA A 211 38.42 -5.51 -7.27
N THR A 212 37.65 -5.99 -6.30
CA THR A 212 36.37 -5.42 -5.88
C THR A 212 36.52 -3.93 -5.53
N PRO A 213 35.50 -3.10 -5.84
CA PRO A 213 35.12 -2.07 -4.90
C PRO A 213 33.69 -2.33 -4.41
N LYS A 214 33.59 -2.27 -3.08
CA LYS A 214 32.37 -2.28 -2.29
C LYS A 214 31.33 -1.33 -2.87
N ILE A 215 30.10 -1.82 -3.05
CA ILE A 215 28.93 -0.96 -3.15
C ILE A 215 28.80 -0.24 -1.80
N ALA A 216 29.26 1.00 -1.74
CA ALA A 216 28.93 1.89 -0.63
C ALA A 216 27.44 2.20 -0.75
N VAL A 217 26.65 1.65 0.17
CA VAL A 217 25.28 2.10 0.42
C VAL A 217 25.42 3.54 0.94
N GLU A 218 25.04 4.49 0.10
CA GLU A 218 24.94 5.91 0.47
C GLU A 218 23.79 6.06 1.49
N PRO A 219 24.00 6.67 2.66
CA PRO A 219 22.96 6.85 3.65
C PRO A 219 22.00 7.99 3.28
N ASP A 220 20.72 7.70 3.49
CA ASP A 220 19.51 8.54 3.47
C ASP A 220 19.74 10.04 3.83
N PRO A 221 19.19 11.02 3.08
CA PRO A 221 19.56 12.42 3.22
C PRO A 221 18.68 13.15 4.26
N LEU A 222 18.80 12.81 5.55
CA LEU A 222 18.08 13.54 6.62
C LEU A 222 18.89 13.85 7.88
N THR A 223 20.21 13.99 7.79
CA THR A 223 21.00 14.55 8.91
C THR A 223 22.07 15.51 8.41
N ARG A 224 21.64 16.68 7.94
CA ARG A 224 22.54 17.81 7.67
C ARG A 224 22.04 19.09 8.28
N THR A 225 22.00 19.19 9.61
CA THR A 225 22.12 20.50 10.28
C THR A 225 22.61 20.34 11.72
N ARG A 226 23.93 20.33 11.92
CA ARG A 226 24.64 21.10 12.97
C ARG A 226 26.10 20.67 13.06
N ALA A 227 26.96 21.65 13.34
CA ALA A 227 28.43 21.61 13.45
C ALA A 227 29.13 21.59 12.08
N ARG A 228 29.86 22.62 11.63
CA ARG A 228 30.68 23.61 12.34
C ARG A 228 30.94 24.78 11.38
N GLU A 229 30.56 25.99 11.79
CA GLU A 229 31.31 27.19 11.44
C GLU A 229 31.68 27.89 12.75
N LEU A 230 32.96 27.75 13.09
CA LEU A 230 33.77 28.61 13.96
C LEU A 230 35.06 28.74 13.11
N VAL A 231 35.47 29.90 12.62
CA VAL A 231 36.19 30.97 13.35
C VAL A 231 36.46 32.08 12.30
N SER A 232 35.92 33.30 12.43
CA SER A 232 36.60 34.56 12.83
C SER A 232 36.26 35.66 11.81
N THR A 233 35.57 36.75 12.13
CA THR A 233 36.05 38.00 12.78
C THR A 233 34.79 38.88 12.88
N GLY A 234 34.43 39.44 14.04
CA GLY A 234 34.85 40.80 14.42
C GLY A 234 33.69 41.82 14.41
N VAL A 235 33.29 42.24 15.62
CA VAL A 235 32.82 43.60 15.98
C VAL A 235 31.32 44.00 15.78
N ASN A 236 30.74 44.38 16.94
CA ASN A 236 29.64 45.33 17.26
C ASN A 236 28.14 44.95 17.21
N ASN A 237 27.57 44.92 18.43
CA ASN A 237 26.20 45.27 18.85
C ASN A 237 26.05 46.84 18.81
N PRO A 238 24.90 47.52 19.06
CA PRO A 238 23.59 47.05 19.52
C PRO A 238 22.30 47.73 18.96
N GLN A 239 21.15 47.21 19.43
CA GLN A 239 19.79 47.81 19.48
C GLN A 239 18.96 47.78 18.18
N THR A 240 17.63 47.67 18.15
CA THR A 240 16.55 48.11 19.05
C THR A 240 15.24 47.33 18.78
N SER A 241 14.40 47.20 19.83
CA SER A 241 12.91 47.33 19.85
C SER A 241 12.05 46.38 18.99
N SER A 242 11.16 45.59 19.62
CA SER A 242 9.71 45.92 19.82
C SER A 242 8.89 45.54 18.57
N ASN A 243 7.70 44.94 18.58
CA ASN A 243 6.61 44.72 19.53
C ASN A 243 5.71 43.66 18.83
N LYS A 244 4.94 42.82 19.53
CA LYS A 244 3.47 42.93 19.70
C LYS A 244 2.66 43.07 18.39
N ASP A 245 1.50 42.47 18.18
CA ASP A 245 0.51 41.96 19.12
C ASP A 245 -0.44 41.03 18.37
N TRP A 246 -1.02 40.11 19.14
CA TRP A 246 -2.33 39.53 18.88
C TRP A 246 -3.41 40.60 19.08
N THR A 247 -4.43 40.69 18.23
CA THR A 247 -5.88 40.66 18.61
C THR A 247 -6.84 41.24 17.54
N ARG A 248 -8.03 40.60 17.50
CA ARG A 248 -9.39 41.16 17.21
C ARG A 248 -9.67 41.59 15.75
N SER A 249 -10.87 41.39 15.17
CA SER A 249 -12.22 41.63 15.72
C SER A 249 -13.30 40.84 14.98
N ALA A 250 -14.35 40.44 15.72
CA ALA A 250 -15.71 40.22 15.21
C ALA A 250 -16.39 41.56 14.87
N PRO A 251 -17.55 41.53 14.20
CA PRO A 251 -18.63 42.41 14.65
C PRO A 251 -19.94 41.65 14.89
N SER A 252 -20.51 41.93 16.05
CA SER A 252 -21.93 41.87 16.37
C SER A 252 -22.66 43.09 15.81
N GLY A 253 -23.93 42.91 15.43
CA GLY A 253 -24.89 43.95 15.00
C GLY A 253 -26.11 43.26 14.37
N ASP A 254 -27.10 42.80 15.14
CA ASP A 254 -28.27 43.51 15.66
C ASP A 254 -29.25 44.09 14.61
N ALA A 255 -30.50 43.66 14.78
CA ALA A 255 -31.79 44.33 14.51
C ALA A 255 -32.10 44.89 13.11
N ALA A 256 -32.98 44.19 12.39
CA ALA A 256 -34.28 44.68 11.93
C ALA A 256 -35.17 43.49 11.51
#